data_AF-A0AA95RRC8-F1
#
_entry.id   AF-A0AA95RRC8-F1
#
_cell.length_a   1.000
_cell.length_b   1.000
_cell.length_c   1.000
_cell.angle_alpha   90.00
_cell.angle_beta   90.00
_cell.angle_gamma   90.00
#
_symmetry.space_group_name_H-M   'P 1'
#
loop_
_entity.id
_entity.type
_entity.pdbx_description
1 polymer ?
#
loop_
_entity_poly.entity_id
_entity_poly.type
_entity_poly.pdbx_seq_one_letter_code
_entity_poly.pdbx_strand_id
1 'polypeptide(L)'
;MNMIILLFSLLTTYFDASPQMAPISNFIEQPKSVLAFEHTSVTSPFINRFDSLQGVALYATKEELLLTKGNPLTVTNDPLLGTEEYQYADVTVGVGEGFVLYVNVSPSQAQQFGLQVNGVEIDPLKDNVQSSLGKPYFIAEDGDVYMRGNNALKIYRNLDGEFEGIDLFDSISS
;
A
#
# COMPACT_ATOMS: atom_id res chain seq x y z
N MET A 1 16.01 35.44 33.41
CA MET A 1 15.16 36.04 34.45
C MET A 1 13.75 36.13 33.87
N ASN A 2 12.78 35.42 34.49
CA ASN A 2 11.36 35.40 34.10
C ASN A 2 10.66 36.73 34.44
N MET A 3 9.69 37.15 33.62
CA MET A 3 8.39 37.74 34.02
C MET A 3 7.57 38.05 32.73
N ILE A 4 6.40 37.48 32.40
CA ILE A 4 5.09 37.29 33.08
C ILE A 4 4.16 38.54 33.03
N ILE A 5 2.98 38.31 32.40
CA ILE A 5 1.62 38.91 32.57
C ILE A 5 1.32 40.26 31.87
N LEU A 6 0.40 40.36 30.87
CA LEU A 6 -1.08 40.25 30.81
C LEU A 6 -1.87 41.32 31.60
N LEU A 7 -2.76 42.08 30.94
CA LEU A 7 -4.12 42.53 31.38
C LEU A 7 -4.58 43.71 30.49
N PHE A 8 -5.64 43.57 29.70
CA PHE A 8 -7.04 43.95 30.00
C PHE A 8 -7.29 45.45 30.26
N SER A 9 -7.94 46.12 29.29
CA SER A 9 -8.78 47.30 29.50
C SER A 9 -9.89 47.27 28.43
N LEU A 10 -11.14 46.98 28.82
CA LEU A 10 -12.17 47.90 29.32
C LEU A 10 -12.73 48.81 28.23
N LEU A 11 -14.00 48.58 27.85
CA LEU A 11 -15.02 49.63 27.69
C LEU A 11 -16.39 49.00 27.44
N THR A 12 -17.21 49.00 28.48
CA THR A 12 -18.66 48.82 28.40
C THR A 12 -19.32 50.13 27.94
N THR A 13 -20.36 50.03 27.13
CA THR A 13 -21.41 51.06 27.06
C THR A 13 -22.77 50.40 27.22
N TYR A 14 -23.58 51.04 28.06
CA TYR A 14 -24.91 50.65 28.46
C TYR A 14 -25.91 50.85 27.31
N PHE A 15 -26.79 49.89 27.09
CA PHE A 15 -27.99 50.04 26.27
C PHE A 15 -29.21 49.90 27.17
N ASP A 16 -30.10 50.90 27.15
CA ASP A 16 -31.45 50.76 27.66
C ASP A 16 -32.41 51.59 26.81
N ALA A 17 -33.32 50.91 26.11
CA ALA A 17 -34.58 51.43 25.58
C ALA A 17 -35.48 50.25 25.16
N SER A 18 -36.76 50.35 25.53
CA SER A 18 -37.80 49.32 25.70
C SER A 18 -38.23 48.49 24.46
N PRO A 19 -38.96 47.36 24.66
CA PRO A 19 -39.36 46.44 23.60
C PRO A 19 -40.74 46.78 23.01
N GLN A 20 -40.95 46.60 21.70
CA GLN A 20 -42.22 46.04 21.19
C GLN A 20 -42.25 45.73 19.69
N MET A 21 -42.90 44.59 19.40
CA MET A 21 -43.66 44.20 18.20
C MET A 21 -42.87 43.75 16.94
N ALA A 22 -42.84 42.42 16.76
CA ALA A 22 -42.77 41.75 15.45
C ALA A 22 -44.17 41.67 14.81
N PRO A 23 -44.37 41.17 13.57
CA PRO A 23 -43.41 40.73 12.55
C PRO A 23 -43.68 41.38 11.16
N ILE A 24 -42.86 41.07 10.15
CA ILE A 24 -43.26 40.51 8.83
C ILE A 24 -42.00 40.33 7.97
N SER A 25 -41.85 39.07 7.55
CA SER A 25 -41.08 38.47 6.46
C SER A 25 -40.26 39.35 5.51
N ASN A 26 -39.00 38.95 5.31
CA ASN A 26 -38.48 38.60 3.99
C ASN A 26 -37.26 37.68 4.16
N PHE A 27 -37.51 36.38 4.05
CA PHE A 27 -36.47 35.38 3.82
C PHE A 27 -35.94 35.57 2.40
N ILE A 28 -34.69 36.00 2.28
CA ILE A 28 -33.89 35.74 1.07
C ILE A 28 -32.94 34.61 1.44
N GLU A 29 -33.37 33.37 1.19
CA GLU A 29 -32.45 32.23 1.21
C GLU A 29 -31.45 32.39 0.06
N GLN A 30 -30.19 32.62 0.39
CA GLN A 30 -29.11 32.47 -0.58
C GLN A 30 -28.91 30.97 -0.83
N PRO A 31 -28.88 30.51 -2.10
CA PRO A 31 -28.51 29.13 -2.36
C PRO A 31 -27.02 28.95 -2.02
N LYS A 32 -26.74 28.18 -0.96
CA LYS A 32 -25.42 27.59 -0.75
C LYS A 32 -25.17 26.65 -1.92
N SER A 33 -24.37 27.08 -2.89
CA SER A 33 -23.75 26.18 -3.85
C SER A 33 -22.78 25.27 -3.10
N VAL A 34 -23.24 24.08 -2.71
CA VAL A 34 -22.35 23.02 -2.24
C VAL A 34 -21.72 22.41 -3.47
N LEU A 35 -20.40 22.56 -3.62
CA LEU A 35 -19.63 21.79 -4.58
C LEU A 35 -19.64 20.33 -4.11
N ALA A 36 -20.56 19.53 -4.66
CA ALA A 36 -20.51 18.09 -4.55
C ALA A 36 -19.46 17.60 -5.56
N PHE A 37 -18.21 17.48 -5.12
CA PHE A 37 -17.29 16.56 -5.76
C PHE A 37 -17.72 15.15 -5.35
N GLU A 38 -18.64 14.55 -6.12
CA GLU A 38 -18.76 13.10 -6.14
C GLU A 38 -17.48 12.56 -6.80
N HIS A 39 -16.43 12.39 -6.00
CA HIS A 39 -15.41 11.41 -6.30
C HIS A 39 -16.09 10.05 -6.14
N THR A 40 -16.74 9.59 -7.20
CA THR A 40 -17.01 8.15 -7.34
C THR A 40 -15.65 7.49 -7.41
N SER A 41 -15.13 7.05 -6.26
CA SER A 41 -14.04 6.09 -6.21
C SER A 41 -14.52 4.90 -7.01
N VAL A 42 -14.06 4.77 -8.25
CA VAL A 42 -14.22 3.54 -9.01
C VAL A 42 -13.43 2.52 -8.22
N THR A 43 -14.11 1.76 -7.38
CA THR A 43 -13.51 0.62 -6.69
C THR A 43 -13.13 -0.36 -7.79
N SER A 44 -11.89 -0.30 -8.23
CA SER A 44 -11.31 -1.33 -9.09
C SER A 44 -11.48 -2.66 -8.37
N PRO A 45 -12.05 -3.69 -9.01
CA PRO A 45 -12.09 -5.02 -8.42
C PRO A 45 -10.68 -5.62 -8.25
N PHE A 46 -9.68 -5.02 -8.92
CA PHE A 46 -8.29 -5.46 -8.88
C PHE A 46 -7.48 -4.73 -7.83
N ILE A 47 -6.47 -5.43 -7.32
CA ILE A 47 -5.37 -4.87 -6.55
C ILE A 47 -4.73 -3.75 -7.39
N ASN A 48 -4.77 -2.52 -6.85
CA ASN A 48 -4.39 -1.30 -7.57
C ASN A 48 -2.98 -0.77 -7.22
N ARG A 49 -2.28 -1.45 -6.29
CA ARG A 49 -0.91 -1.17 -5.85
C ARG A 49 -0.22 -2.47 -5.51
N PHE A 50 1.10 -2.57 -5.63
CA PHE A 50 1.86 -3.73 -5.17
C PHE A 50 2.83 -3.28 -4.08
N ASP A 51 2.39 -3.30 -2.84
CA ASP A 51 3.15 -2.77 -1.71
C ASP A 51 3.83 -3.89 -0.93
N SER A 52 3.21 -5.07 -0.82
CA SER A 52 3.76 -6.21 -0.10
C SER A 52 3.41 -7.57 -0.70
N LEU A 53 4.29 -8.55 -0.44
CA LEU A 53 4.11 -9.96 -0.76
C LEU A 53 4.41 -10.78 0.50
N GLN A 54 3.51 -11.70 0.88
CA GLN A 54 3.59 -12.47 2.13
C GLN A 54 3.87 -11.62 3.38
N GLY A 55 3.23 -10.44 3.42
CA GLY A 55 3.34 -9.48 4.52
C GLY A 55 4.65 -8.69 4.57
N VAL A 56 5.57 -8.90 3.62
CA VAL A 56 6.82 -8.14 3.52
C VAL A 56 6.63 -6.98 2.56
N ALA A 57 6.82 -5.75 3.06
CA ALA A 57 6.71 -4.54 2.25
C ALA A 57 7.98 -4.27 1.45
N LEU A 58 7.82 -3.88 0.18
CA LEU A 58 8.92 -3.41 -0.66
C LEU A 58 9.45 -2.07 -0.09
N TYR A 59 10.78 -1.88 -0.14
CA TYR A 59 11.50 -0.73 0.45
C TYR A 59 11.40 -0.59 1.97
N ALA A 60 10.84 -1.56 2.69
CA ALA A 60 10.97 -1.60 4.14
C ALA A 60 12.45 -1.65 4.54
N THR A 61 12.82 -1.04 5.65
CA THR A 61 14.19 -1.20 6.16
C THR A 61 14.39 -2.63 6.66
N LYS A 62 15.65 -3.07 6.75
CA LYS A 62 16.00 -4.34 7.39
C LYS A 62 15.42 -4.44 8.80
N GLU A 63 15.45 -3.36 9.56
CA GLU A 63 14.90 -3.31 10.92
C GLU A 63 13.39 -3.53 10.92
N GLU A 64 12.66 -2.91 9.98
CA GLU A 64 11.21 -3.12 9.82
C GLU A 64 10.88 -4.56 9.38
N LEU A 65 11.69 -5.15 8.51
CA LEU A 65 11.57 -6.56 8.12
C LEU A 65 11.72 -7.47 9.35
N LEU A 66 12.79 -7.30 10.13
CA LEU A 66 13.05 -8.11 11.32
C LEU A 66 12.00 -7.89 12.41
N LEU A 67 11.46 -6.68 12.53
CA LEU A 67 10.35 -6.39 13.44
C LEU A 67 9.07 -7.12 13.01
N THR A 68 8.81 -7.17 11.70
CA THR A 68 7.57 -7.74 11.13
C THR A 68 7.60 -9.27 11.09
N LYS A 69 8.72 -9.86 10.63
CA LYS A 69 8.85 -11.30 10.39
C LYS A 69 9.61 -12.04 11.50
N GLY A 70 10.30 -11.31 12.38
CA GLY A 70 11.22 -11.89 13.35
C GLY A 70 12.53 -12.33 12.71
N ASN A 71 13.23 -13.23 13.39
CA ASN A 71 14.51 -13.77 12.90
C ASN A 71 14.28 -14.71 11.70
N PRO A 72 15.09 -14.58 10.64
CA PRO A 72 15.04 -15.51 9.52
C PRO A 72 15.54 -16.90 9.93
N LEU A 73 15.16 -17.92 9.17
CA LEU A 73 15.68 -19.28 9.31
C LEU A 73 17.14 -19.34 8.84
N THR A 74 17.48 -18.57 7.81
CA THR A 74 18.82 -18.51 7.21
C THR A 74 19.02 -17.15 6.57
N VAL A 75 20.27 -16.68 6.56
CA VAL A 75 20.70 -15.49 5.79
C VAL A 75 21.84 -15.90 4.88
N THR A 76 21.71 -15.66 3.58
CA THR A 76 22.74 -15.92 2.56
C THR A 76 23.08 -14.65 1.80
N ASN A 77 24.27 -14.58 1.21
CA ASN A 77 24.61 -13.49 0.29
C ASN A 77 24.29 -13.93 -1.14
N ASP A 78 23.66 -13.05 -1.92
CA ASP A 78 23.58 -13.16 -3.38
C ASP A 78 24.65 -12.24 -4.01
N PRO A 79 25.76 -12.80 -4.53
CA PRO A 79 26.81 -12.00 -5.15
C PRO A 79 26.41 -11.35 -6.48
N LEU A 80 25.39 -11.88 -7.17
CA LEU A 80 24.94 -11.35 -8.45
C LEU A 80 24.13 -10.07 -8.24
N LEU A 81 23.26 -10.08 -7.23
CA LEU A 81 22.41 -8.93 -6.89
C LEU A 81 23.05 -8.00 -5.85
N GLY A 82 24.12 -8.43 -5.18
CA GLY A 82 24.75 -7.66 -4.11
C GLY A 82 23.83 -7.51 -2.89
N THR A 83 22.97 -8.49 -2.64
CA THR A 83 21.99 -8.48 -1.55
C THR A 83 22.26 -9.57 -0.51
N GLU A 84 21.73 -9.37 0.68
CA GLU A 84 21.53 -10.42 1.68
C GLU A 84 20.12 -10.99 1.53
N GLU A 85 19.99 -12.31 1.33
CA GLU A 85 18.72 -13.02 1.29
C GLU A 85 18.33 -13.52 2.68
N TYR A 86 17.24 -12.97 3.21
CA TYR A 86 16.62 -13.38 4.47
C TYR A 86 15.55 -14.42 4.15
N GLN A 87 15.83 -15.68 4.49
CA GLN A 87 14.95 -16.81 4.19
C GLN A 87 14.05 -17.13 5.37
N TYR A 88 12.74 -17.01 5.15
CA TYR A 88 11.69 -17.40 6.08
C TYR A 88 10.97 -18.65 5.56
N ALA A 89 10.16 -19.27 6.41
CA ALA A 89 9.41 -20.47 6.04
C ALA A 89 8.48 -20.22 4.84
N ASP A 90 7.93 -19.01 4.73
CA ASP A 90 6.89 -18.64 3.77
C ASP A 90 7.37 -17.68 2.65
N VAL A 91 8.57 -17.11 2.76
CA VAL A 91 9.07 -16.09 1.84
C VAL A 91 10.60 -15.94 1.90
N THR A 92 11.22 -15.58 0.78
CA THR A 92 12.63 -15.14 0.72
C THR A 92 12.67 -13.64 0.41
N VAL A 93 13.50 -12.89 1.13
CA VAL A 93 13.54 -11.41 1.01
C VAL A 93 14.97 -10.96 0.72
N GLY A 94 15.16 -10.30 -0.42
CA GLY A 94 16.45 -9.70 -0.77
C GLY A 94 16.59 -8.30 -0.19
N VAL A 95 17.60 -8.09 0.64
CA VAL A 95 17.92 -6.80 1.26
C VAL A 95 19.23 -6.26 0.71
N GLY A 96 19.19 -5.08 0.11
CA GLY A 96 20.36 -4.36 -0.42
C GLY A 96 20.40 -2.94 0.14
N GLU A 97 21.60 -2.47 0.49
CA GLU A 97 21.81 -1.14 1.10
C GLU A 97 20.92 -0.85 2.33
N GLY A 98 20.47 -1.90 3.03
CA GLY A 98 19.59 -1.81 4.21
C GLY A 98 18.10 -1.78 3.92
N PHE A 99 17.67 -1.91 2.67
CA PHE A 99 16.26 -1.89 2.25
C PHE A 99 15.86 -3.18 1.55
N VAL A 100 14.59 -3.58 1.68
CA VAL A 100 14.00 -4.67 0.91
C VAL A 100 13.92 -4.26 -0.57
N LEU A 101 14.65 -4.97 -1.43
CA LEU A 101 14.69 -4.72 -2.87
C LEU A 101 13.82 -5.70 -3.66
N TYR A 102 13.67 -6.93 -3.16
CA TYR A 102 12.71 -7.88 -3.70
C TYR A 102 12.17 -8.82 -2.65
N VAL A 103 11.01 -9.39 -2.95
CA VAL A 103 10.35 -10.43 -2.17
C VAL A 103 10.01 -11.56 -3.11
N ASN A 104 10.47 -12.77 -2.81
CA ASN A 104 10.25 -13.98 -3.62
C ASN A 104 9.46 -15.01 -2.83
N VAL A 105 8.52 -15.67 -3.50
CA VAL A 105 7.86 -16.87 -2.98
C VAL A 105 7.99 -17.99 -4.00
N SER A 106 8.67 -19.05 -3.60
CA SER A 106 8.84 -20.28 -4.39
C SER A 106 7.55 -21.13 -4.44
N PRO A 107 7.46 -22.12 -5.35
CA PRO A 107 6.29 -23.00 -5.45
C PRO A 107 6.00 -23.77 -4.16
N SER A 108 7.03 -24.26 -3.47
CA SER A 108 6.85 -25.00 -2.22
C SER A 108 6.33 -24.12 -1.09
N GLN A 109 6.84 -22.89 -0.98
CA GLN A 109 6.35 -21.89 -0.02
C GLN A 109 4.89 -21.53 -0.33
N ALA A 110 4.56 -21.24 -1.58
CA ALA A 110 3.19 -20.92 -2.00
C ALA A 110 2.22 -22.09 -1.74
N GLN A 111 2.63 -23.33 -2.01
CA GLN A 111 1.81 -24.51 -1.76
C GLN A 111 1.52 -24.71 -0.26
N GLN A 112 2.50 -24.42 0.59
CA GLN A 112 2.39 -24.66 2.02
C GLN A 112 1.69 -23.51 2.77
N PHE A 113 1.94 -22.26 2.37
CA PHE A 113 1.53 -21.06 3.11
C PHE A 113 0.51 -20.20 2.35
N GLY A 114 0.16 -20.57 1.12
CA GLY A 114 -0.63 -19.73 0.22
C GLY A 114 0.18 -18.53 -0.29
N LEU A 115 -0.50 -17.64 -1.01
CA LEU A 115 0.08 -16.41 -1.54
C LEU A 115 -0.82 -15.23 -1.22
N GLN A 116 -0.21 -14.15 -0.72
CA GLN A 116 -0.90 -12.91 -0.42
C GLN A 116 -0.15 -11.72 -0.99
N VAL A 117 -0.85 -10.89 -1.76
CA VAL A 117 -0.37 -9.58 -2.22
C VAL A 117 -1.17 -8.51 -1.49
N ASN A 118 -0.49 -7.61 -0.77
CA ASN A 118 -1.13 -6.63 0.12
C ASN A 118 -2.14 -7.25 1.11
N GLY A 119 -1.89 -8.50 1.54
CA GLY A 119 -2.81 -9.25 2.41
C GLY A 119 -4.05 -9.81 1.71
N VAL A 120 -4.18 -9.66 0.39
CA VAL A 120 -5.23 -10.29 -0.42
C VAL A 120 -4.72 -11.62 -0.95
N GLU A 121 -5.43 -12.70 -0.65
CA GLU A 121 -5.09 -14.03 -1.16
C GLU A 121 -5.19 -14.10 -2.68
N ILE A 122 -4.18 -14.72 -3.30
CA ILE A 122 -4.16 -15.07 -4.71
C ILE A 122 -3.75 -16.55 -4.86
N ASP A 123 -4.22 -17.21 -5.92
CA ASP A 123 -3.95 -18.62 -6.19
C ASP A 123 -3.59 -18.83 -7.67
N PRO A 124 -2.29 -18.79 -8.00
CA PRO A 124 -1.78 -19.09 -9.35
C PRO A 124 -2.18 -20.46 -9.89
N LEU A 125 -2.51 -21.42 -9.02
CA LEU A 125 -2.87 -22.79 -9.42
C LEU A 125 -4.35 -22.94 -9.76
N LYS A 126 -5.21 -21.99 -9.35
CA LYS A 126 -6.66 -22.02 -9.58
C LYS A 126 -7.15 -20.97 -10.57
N ASP A 127 -6.24 -20.38 -11.35
CA ASP A 127 -6.54 -19.42 -12.42
C ASP A 127 -7.28 -18.15 -11.94
N ASN A 128 -7.21 -17.83 -10.63
CA ASN A 128 -7.86 -16.66 -10.06
C ASN A 128 -6.99 -15.39 -10.14
N VAL A 129 -5.75 -15.50 -10.63
CA VAL A 129 -4.77 -14.41 -10.64
C VAL A 129 -5.31 -13.20 -11.39
N GLN A 130 -5.90 -13.39 -12.58
CA GLN A 130 -6.46 -12.28 -13.34
C GLN A 130 -7.72 -11.67 -12.69
N SER A 131 -8.43 -12.44 -11.86
CA SER A 131 -9.58 -11.90 -11.11
C SER A 131 -9.13 -10.91 -10.03
N SER A 132 -7.94 -11.11 -9.45
CA SER A 132 -7.37 -10.22 -8.43
C SER A 132 -6.44 -9.15 -9.01
N LEU A 133 -5.67 -9.47 -10.06
CA LEU A 133 -4.62 -8.60 -10.63
C LEU A 133 -5.02 -7.95 -11.96
N GLY A 134 -6.14 -8.34 -12.57
CA GLY A 134 -6.53 -7.89 -13.89
C GLY A 134 -5.67 -8.54 -14.99
N LYS A 135 -5.54 -7.87 -16.14
CA LYS A 135 -4.68 -8.36 -17.23
C LYS A 135 -3.21 -8.07 -16.94
N PRO A 136 -2.28 -8.96 -17.35
CA PRO A 136 -0.85 -8.67 -17.34
C PRO A 136 -0.54 -7.40 -18.14
N TYR A 137 0.50 -6.69 -17.71
CA TYR A 137 1.12 -5.63 -18.49
C TYR A 137 1.97 -6.21 -19.63
N PHE A 138 2.67 -7.32 -19.37
CA PHE A 138 3.46 -8.06 -20.34
C PHE A 138 3.31 -9.57 -20.11
N ILE A 139 3.32 -10.36 -21.19
CA ILE A 139 3.27 -11.82 -21.16
C ILE A 139 4.53 -12.31 -21.86
N ALA A 140 5.32 -13.12 -21.15
CA ALA A 140 6.56 -13.73 -21.61
C ALA A 140 6.44 -15.26 -21.59
N GLU A 141 7.41 -15.93 -22.21
CA GLU A 141 7.53 -17.39 -22.15
C GLU A 141 7.69 -17.91 -20.72
N ASP A 142 8.41 -17.14 -19.88
CA ASP A 142 8.73 -17.50 -18.50
C ASP A 142 7.76 -16.90 -17.47
N GLY A 143 6.67 -16.25 -17.89
CA GLY A 143 5.69 -15.71 -16.95
C GLY A 143 4.92 -14.45 -17.37
N ASP A 144 4.04 -14.02 -16.47
CA ASP A 144 3.27 -12.78 -16.61
C ASP A 144 3.85 -11.68 -15.72
N VAL A 145 3.95 -10.47 -16.25
CA VAL A 145 4.34 -9.27 -15.49
C VAL A 145 3.13 -8.36 -15.31
N TYR A 146 2.87 -7.97 -14.06
CA TYR A 146 1.86 -6.99 -13.69
C TYR A 146 2.57 -5.77 -13.12
N MET A 147 2.13 -4.56 -13.48
CA MET A 147 2.71 -3.31 -12.98
C MET A 147 1.67 -2.45 -12.27
N ARG A 148 2.06 -1.80 -11.17
CA ARG A 148 1.30 -0.76 -10.46
C ARG A 148 2.25 0.34 -10.00
N GLY A 149 2.27 1.46 -10.73
CA GLY A 149 3.28 2.50 -10.52
C GLY A 149 4.67 1.93 -10.84
N ASN A 150 5.61 2.08 -9.92
CA ASN A 150 6.99 1.59 -10.08
C ASN A 150 7.17 0.15 -9.61
N ASN A 151 6.16 -0.48 -9.01
CA ASN A 151 6.30 -1.83 -8.47
C ASN A 151 5.74 -2.85 -9.45
N ALA A 152 6.44 -3.96 -9.59
CA ALA A 152 6.08 -5.06 -10.47
C ALA A 152 5.87 -6.35 -9.69
N LEU A 153 4.89 -7.14 -10.14
CA LEU A 153 4.79 -8.55 -9.80
C LEU A 153 5.13 -9.37 -11.04
N LYS A 154 6.08 -10.29 -10.93
CA LYS A 154 6.33 -11.30 -11.97
C LYS A 154 5.90 -12.66 -11.44
N ILE A 155 4.97 -13.30 -12.15
CA ILE A 155 4.52 -14.67 -11.85
C ILE A 155 5.21 -15.58 -12.86
N TYR A 156 6.13 -16.39 -12.39
CA TYR A 156 6.94 -17.28 -13.22
C TYR A 156 6.17 -18.55 -13.56
N ARG A 157 6.37 -19.03 -14.79
CA ARG A 157 5.86 -20.33 -15.22
C ARG A 157 6.88 -21.08 -16.05
N ASN A 158 6.85 -22.41 -15.95
CA ASN A 158 7.61 -23.26 -16.85
C ASN A 158 6.96 -23.36 -18.24
N LEU A 159 7.60 -24.07 -19.15
CA LEU A 159 7.11 -24.26 -20.53
C LEU A 159 5.76 -24.98 -20.60
N ASP A 160 5.41 -25.77 -19.57
CA ASP A 160 4.13 -26.45 -19.45
C ASP A 160 3.03 -25.53 -18.85
N GLY A 161 3.39 -24.31 -18.46
CA GLY A 161 2.51 -23.31 -17.86
C GLY A 161 2.31 -23.50 -16.35
N GLU A 162 3.10 -24.35 -15.69
CA GLU A 162 3.03 -24.55 -14.24
C GLU A 162 3.70 -23.42 -13.49
N PHE A 163 3.17 -23.07 -12.31
CA PHE A 163 3.70 -22.01 -11.47
C PHE A 163 5.11 -22.32 -10.93
N GLU A 164 6.07 -21.44 -11.21
CA GLU A 164 7.46 -21.56 -10.74
C GLU A 164 7.86 -20.52 -9.67
N GLY A 165 6.96 -19.60 -9.33
CA GLY A 165 7.19 -18.64 -8.27
C GLY A 165 6.59 -17.28 -8.56
N ILE A 166 6.72 -16.36 -7.60
CA ILE A 166 6.31 -14.98 -7.76
C ILE A 166 7.31 -14.05 -7.09
N ASP A 167 7.66 -12.97 -7.78
CA ASP A 167 8.48 -11.88 -7.26
C ASP A 167 7.69 -10.58 -7.16
N LEU A 168 7.95 -9.82 -6.11
CA LEU A 168 7.63 -8.39 -5.97
C LEU A 168 8.94 -7.60 -5.97
N PHE A 169 9.07 -6.61 -6.86
CA PHE A 169 10.30 -5.81 -7.01
C PHE A 169 10.01 -4.43 -7.64
N ASP A 170 11.01 -3.53 -7.62
CA ASP A 170 10.96 -2.26 -8.35
C ASP A 170 11.24 -2.47 -9.85
N SER A 171 10.32 -2.02 -10.70
CA SER A 171 10.43 -2.06 -12.16
C SER A 171 11.61 -1.26 -12.74
N ILE A 172 12.23 -0.39 -11.94
CA ILE A 172 13.41 0.39 -12.34
C ILE A 172 14.70 -0.38 -12.03
N SER A 173 14.65 -1.40 -11.16
CA SER A 173 15.80 -2.21 -10.76
C SER A 173 16.03 -3.48 -11.61
N SER A 174 15.27 -3.66 -12.71
CA SER A 174 15.33 -4.84 -13.59
C SER A 174 16.15 -4.61 -14.86
#